data_AF-U1PNM9-F1
#
_entry.id   AF-U1PNM9-F1
#
_cell.length_a   1.000
_cell.length_b   1.000
_cell.length_c   1.000
_cell.angle_alpha   90.00
_cell.angle_beta   90.00
_cell.angle_gamma   90.00
#
_symmetry.space_group_name_H-M   'P 1'
#
loop_
_entity.id
_entity.type
_entity.pdbx_description
1 polymer ?
#
loop_
_entity_poly.entity_id
_entity_poly.type
_entity_poly.pdbx_seq_one_letter_code
_entity_poly.pdbx_strand_id
1 'polypeptide(L)'
;MCANDSPSVKTDGPTDAATLATDYEQYRLDLEAQPLPSYRTEELRSRIGVVHEALAEAGIAGAGQLQHLLRVVTEALADVRAAQVTPVPTDRDPTSAVPGAAETGRAYEITPTEQRKTTNVLVNLLFTVVETPTHADRRAGRVDGEEDDATAPNAPTTDS
;
A
#
# COMPACT_ATOMS: atom_id res chain seq x y z
N MET A 1 -7.80 -16.34 43.37
CA MET A 1 -7.64 -16.79 41.98
C MET A 1 -8.18 -15.69 41.09
N CYS A 2 -7.31 -14.92 40.43
CA CYS A 2 -7.73 -13.85 39.53
C CYS A 2 -7.39 -14.29 38.11
N ALA A 3 -8.42 -14.62 37.33
CA ALA A 3 -8.30 -14.86 35.90
C ALA A 3 -8.25 -13.50 35.20
N ASN A 4 -7.09 -13.13 34.68
CA ASN A 4 -6.97 -12.09 33.67
C ASN A 4 -7.04 -12.78 32.30
N ASP A 5 -8.24 -13.14 31.86
CA ASP A 5 -8.50 -13.39 30.45
C ASP A 5 -8.63 -12.03 29.77
N SER A 6 -7.49 -11.46 29.38
CA SER A 6 -7.48 -10.42 28.35
C SER A 6 -7.65 -11.10 27.00
N PRO A 7 -8.67 -10.76 26.20
CA PRO A 7 -8.75 -11.24 24.82
C PRO A 7 -7.68 -10.47 24.05
N SER A 8 -6.46 -11.01 24.01
CA SER A 8 -5.45 -10.61 23.03
C SER A 8 -5.89 -11.18 21.69
N VAL A 9 -6.81 -10.48 21.03
CA VAL A 9 -7.13 -10.75 19.62
C VAL A 9 -5.93 -10.25 18.83
N LYS A 10 -4.93 -11.11 18.67
CA LYS A 10 -4.06 -11.02 17.51
C LYS A 10 -4.93 -11.39 16.33
N THR A 11 -5.18 -10.44 15.43
CA THR A 11 -5.76 -10.74 14.14
C THR A 11 -4.70 -11.49 13.34
N ASP A 12 -4.51 -12.78 13.61
CA ASP A 12 -3.54 -13.65 12.92
C ASP A 12 -4.11 -14.06 11.55
N GLY A 13 -4.34 -13.08 10.68
CA GLY A 13 -4.80 -13.28 9.31
C GLY A 13 -4.41 -12.12 8.40
N PRO A 14 -4.20 -12.36 7.09
CA PRO A 14 -3.92 -11.29 6.15
C PRO A 14 -5.06 -10.27 6.16
N THR A 15 -4.72 -8.96 6.12
CA THR A 15 -5.70 -7.87 6.02
C THR A 15 -6.67 -8.16 4.87
N ASP A 16 -7.96 -8.04 5.12
CA ASP A 16 -8.96 -8.32 4.10
C ASP A 16 -8.90 -7.29 2.96
N ALA A 17 -9.31 -7.71 1.76
CA ALA A 17 -9.16 -6.91 0.55
C ALA A 17 -10.00 -5.63 0.56
N ALA A 18 -11.13 -5.59 1.28
CA ALA A 18 -11.98 -4.41 1.36
C ALA A 18 -11.36 -3.34 2.28
N THR A 19 -10.75 -3.78 3.38
CA THR A 19 -9.94 -2.91 4.24
C THR A 19 -8.76 -2.34 3.46
N LEU A 20 -8.00 -3.19 2.74
CA LEU A 20 -6.89 -2.72 1.90
C LEU A 20 -7.35 -1.73 0.82
N ALA A 21 -8.48 -1.99 0.14
CA ALA A 21 -9.03 -1.05 -0.83
C ALA A 21 -9.36 0.31 -0.17
N THR A 22 -9.99 0.30 1.01
CA THR A 22 -10.27 1.53 1.75
C THR A 22 -8.99 2.29 2.10
N ASP A 23 -7.94 1.58 2.54
CA ASP A 23 -6.64 2.18 2.83
C ASP A 23 -6.01 2.82 1.58
N TYR A 24 -6.04 2.13 0.43
CA TYR A 24 -5.55 2.66 -0.84
C TYR A 24 -6.32 3.91 -1.27
N GLU A 25 -7.64 3.95 -1.13
CA GLU A 25 -8.41 5.15 -1.42
C GLU A 25 -8.04 6.31 -0.48
N GLN A 26 -7.84 6.03 0.81
CA GLN A 26 -7.39 7.03 1.77
C GLN A 26 -6.01 7.59 1.39
N TYR A 27 -5.05 6.73 1.02
CA TYR A 27 -3.74 7.19 0.54
C TYR A 27 -3.85 8.04 -0.73
N ARG A 28 -4.77 7.70 -1.63
CA ARG A 28 -5.02 8.49 -2.85
C ARG A 28 -5.43 9.91 -2.50
N LEU A 29 -6.30 10.08 -1.51
CA LEU A 29 -6.76 11.38 -1.01
C LEU A 29 -5.65 12.13 -0.26
N ASP A 30 -4.96 11.46 0.66
CA ASP A 30 -3.91 12.06 1.49
C ASP A 30 -2.75 12.60 0.65
N LEU A 31 -2.47 11.97 -0.49
CA LEU A 31 -1.42 12.40 -1.43
C LEU A 31 -1.71 13.73 -2.12
N GLU A 32 -2.96 14.14 -2.30
CA GLU A 32 -3.28 15.48 -2.84
C GLU A 32 -2.81 16.60 -1.92
N ALA A 33 -2.83 16.34 -0.60
CA ALA A 33 -2.43 17.31 0.41
C ALA A 33 -0.91 17.33 0.65
N GLN A 34 -0.15 16.42 0.04
CA GLN A 34 1.31 16.37 0.21
C GLN A 34 2.01 17.32 -0.77
N PRO A 35 3.06 18.03 -0.33
CA PRO A 35 3.90 18.85 -1.20
C PRO A 35 4.87 18.00 -2.02
N LEU A 36 4.32 17.07 -2.80
CA LEU A 36 5.04 16.34 -3.82
C LEU A 36 4.98 17.11 -5.16
N PRO A 37 5.97 16.91 -6.04
CA PRO A 37 5.86 17.38 -7.42
C PRO A 37 4.57 16.84 -8.06
N SER A 38 3.87 17.68 -8.83
CA SER A 38 2.58 17.34 -9.46
C SER A 38 2.64 16.02 -10.23
N TYR A 39 3.67 15.84 -11.06
CA TYR A 39 3.87 14.60 -11.83
C TYR A 39 3.95 13.35 -10.93
N ARG A 40 4.56 13.47 -9.74
CA ARG A 40 4.69 12.36 -8.80
C ARG A 40 3.37 12.07 -8.10
N THR A 41 2.64 13.10 -7.72
CA THR A 41 1.30 12.98 -7.14
C THR A 41 0.34 12.31 -8.12
N GLU A 42 0.34 12.75 -9.39
CA GLU A 42 -0.49 12.17 -10.46
C GLU A 42 -0.14 10.70 -10.71
N GLU A 43 1.16 10.38 -10.82
CA GLU A 43 1.61 9.02 -11.04
C GLU A 43 1.23 8.10 -9.86
N LEU A 44 1.51 8.51 -8.62
CA LEU A 44 1.15 7.73 -7.43
C LEU A 44 -0.36 7.47 -7.36
N ARG A 45 -1.18 8.51 -7.55
CA ARG A 45 -2.64 8.37 -7.52
C ARG A 45 -3.15 7.44 -8.61
N SER A 46 -2.59 7.53 -9.82
CA SER A 46 -2.93 6.62 -10.90
C SER A 46 -2.59 5.17 -10.55
N ARG A 47 -1.39 4.91 -10.02
CA ARG A 47 -0.95 3.56 -9.65
C ARG A 47 -1.73 2.98 -8.47
N ILE A 48 -2.04 3.79 -7.47
CA ILE A 48 -2.91 3.42 -6.36
C ILE A 48 -4.31 3.06 -6.87
N GLY A 49 -4.87 3.86 -7.79
CA GLY A 49 -6.17 3.58 -8.41
C GLY A 49 -6.23 2.21 -9.07
N VAL A 50 -5.19 1.82 -9.81
CA VAL A 50 -5.10 0.49 -10.44
C VAL A 50 -5.12 -0.65 -9.41
N VAL A 51 -4.42 -0.49 -8.28
CA VAL A 51 -4.40 -1.50 -7.21
C VAL A 51 -5.74 -1.54 -6.47
N HIS A 52 -6.32 -0.37 -6.19
CA HIS A 52 -7.64 -0.24 -5.58
C HIS A 52 -8.71 -0.95 -6.41
N GLU A 53 -8.77 -0.71 -7.72
CA GLU A 53 -9.71 -1.37 -8.64
C GLU A 53 -9.50 -2.89 -8.65
N ALA A 54 -8.25 -3.37 -8.73
CA ALA A 54 -7.96 -4.81 -8.69
C ALA A 54 -8.41 -5.47 -7.38
N LEU A 55 -8.23 -4.79 -6.24
CA LEU A 55 -8.71 -5.27 -4.95
C LEU A 55 -10.24 -5.27 -4.88
N ALA A 56 -10.90 -4.24 -5.42
CA ALA A 56 -12.36 -4.17 -5.44
C ALA A 56 -13.00 -5.24 -6.34
N GLU A 57 -12.38 -5.56 -7.48
CA GLU A 57 -12.93 -6.51 -8.45
C GLU A 57 -12.56 -7.97 -8.15
N ALA A 58 -11.29 -8.24 -7.83
CA ALA A 58 -10.75 -9.59 -7.69
C ALA A 58 -10.35 -9.95 -6.26
N GLY A 59 -10.35 -8.98 -5.34
CA GLY A 59 -9.90 -9.16 -3.97
C GLY A 59 -8.39 -9.40 -3.84
N ILE A 60 -7.60 -9.14 -4.89
CA ILE A 60 -6.14 -9.30 -4.94
C ILE A 60 -5.54 -8.37 -5.99
N ALA A 61 -4.29 -8.00 -5.77
CA ALA A 61 -3.49 -7.27 -6.74
C ALA A 61 -2.52 -8.19 -7.50
N GLY A 62 -2.19 -7.82 -8.73
CA GLY A 62 -1.14 -8.46 -9.51
C GLY A 62 0.24 -8.06 -9.00
N ALA A 63 1.18 -9.01 -8.94
CA ALA A 63 2.55 -8.75 -8.49
C ALA A 63 3.23 -7.61 -9.29
N GLY A 64 3.00 -7.53 -10.61
CA GLY A 64 3.52 -6.45 -11.45
C GLY A 64 2.93 -5.07 -11.12
N GLN A 65 1.66 -5.01 -10.70
CA GLN A 65 1.02 -3.76 -10.26
C GLN A 65 1.65 -3.27 -8.95
N LEU A 66 1.82 -4.18 -7.98
CA LEU A 66 2.46 -3.86 -6.70
C LEU A 66 3.93 -3.47 -6.88
N GLN A 67 4.69 -4.20 -7.71
CA GLN A 67 6.09 -3.84 -8.01
C GLN A 67 6.22 -2.46 -8.65
N HIS A 68 5.30 -2.11 -9.56
CA HIS A 68 5.28 -0.77 -10.13
C HIS A 68 4.97 0.27 -9.06
N LEU A 69 3.94 0.06 -8.24
CA LEU A 69 3.59 0.98 -7.16
C LEU A 69 4.75 1.14 -6.16
N LEU A 70 5.40 0.05 -5.73
CA LEU A 70 6.61 0.10 -4.88
C LEU A 70 7.70 0.98 -5.49
N ARG A 71 7.94 0.86 -6.80
CA ARG A 71 8.91 1.69 -7.49
C ARG A 71 8.53 3.17 -7.42
N VAL A 72 7.29 3.54 -7.73
CA VAL A 72 6.86 4.95 -7.69
C VAL A 72 6.93 5.51 -6.27
N VAL A 73 6.56 4.73 -5.26
CA VAL A 73 6.66 5.13 -3.85
C VAL A 73 8.11 5.38 -3.44
N THR A 74 9.04 4.51 -3.86
CA THR A 74 10.48 4.69 -3.55
C THR A 74 11.08 5.88 -4.29
N GLU A 75 10.66 6.14 -5.52
CA GLU A 75 11.03 7.36 -6.25
C GLU A 75 10.46 8.62 -5.58
N ALA A 76 9.21 8.60 -5.12
CA ALA A 76 8.62 9.71 -4.35
C ALA A 76 9.38 9.98 -3.04
N LEU A 77 9.80 8.93 -2.33
CA LEU A 77 10.64 9.07 -1.15
C LEU A 77 12.01 9.68 -1.48
N ALA A 78 12.57 9.36 -2.64
CA ALA A 78 13.80 9.98 -3.12
C ALA A 78 13.58 11.47 -3.44
N ASP A 79 12.44 11.83 -4.04
CA ASP A 79 12.05 13.22 -4.29
C ASP A 79 11.96 14.01 -2.98
N VAL A 80 11.29 13.48 -1.94
CA VAL A 80 11.17 14.12 -0.62
C VAL A 80 12.53 14.28 0.08
N ARG A 81 13.45 13.34 -0.14
CA ARG A 81 14.81 13.42 0.41
C ARG A 81 15.68 14.43 -0.33
N ALA A 82 15.45 14.61 -1.63
CA ALA A 82 16.16 15.57 -2.47
C ALA A 82 15.60 17.00 -2.37
N ALA A 83 14.40 17.15 -1.80
CA ALA A 83 13.75 18.43 -1.58
C ALA A 83 14.59 19.37 -0.69
N GLN A 84 14.51 20.66 -0.99
CA GLN A 84 15.16 21.70 -0.19
C GLN A 84 14.31 22.00 1.03
N VAL A 85 14.84 21.69 2.22
CA VAL A 85 14.11 21.93 3.47
C VAL A 85 14.29 23.40 3.89
N THR A 86 13.21 24.18 3.83
CA THR A 86 13.21 25.59 4.21
C THR A 86 12.39 25.82 5.50
N PRO A 87 12.81 26.74 6.39
CA PRO A 87 11.98 27.13 7.53
C PRO A 87 10.63 27.68 7.04
N VAL A 88 9.56 27.46 7.81
CA VAL A 88 8.23 28.03 7.52
C VAL A 88 8.40 29.57 7.37
N PRO A 89 8.02 30.16 6.23
CA PRO A 89 8.13 31.61 6.08
C PRO A 89 7.22 32.30 7.11
N THR A 90 7.76 33.24 7.87
CA THR A 90 7.05 33.95 8.96
C THR A 90 5.84 34.75 8.49
N ASP A 91 5.79 35.12 7.20
CA ASP A 91 4.72 35.91 6.60
C ASP A 91 3.71 35.06 5.79
N ARG A 92 3.84 33.72 5.86
CA ARG A 92 3.00 32.79 5.08
C ARG A 92 2.05 32.05 6.01
N ASP A 93 0.80 31.92 5.58
CA ASP A 93 -0.18 31.07 6.25
C ASP A 93 0.34 29.61 6.29
N PRO A 94 0.49 28.99 7.48
CA PRO A 94 0.99 27.63 7.64
C PRO A 94 0.05 26.54 7.08
N THR A 95 -1.16 26.90 6.66
CA THR A 95 -2.09 26.02 5.93
C THR A 95 -1.97 26.13 4.41
N SER A 96 -1.23 27.12 3.91
CA SER A 96 -1.01 27.31 2.47
C SER A 96 0.12 26.41 1.99
N ALA A 97 -0.21 25.36 1.24
CA ALA A 97 0.76 24.51 0.55
C ALA A 97 1.77 25.35 -0.24
N VAL A 98 3.04 24.97 -0.20
CA VAL A 98 4.08 25.55 -1.08
C VAL A 98 3.78 25.10 -2.52
N PRO A 99 3.53 26.02 -3.49
CA PRO A 99 3.36 25.66 -4.88
C PRO A 99 4.55 24.84 -5.33
N GLY A 100 4.24 23.65 -5.87
CA GLY A 100 5.22 22.70 -6.38
C GLY A 100 6.25 23.42 -7.25
N ALA A 101 7.52 23.13 -6.99
CA ALA A 101 8.59 23.77 -7.74
C ALA A 101 8.44 23.52 -9.23
N ALA A 102 8.86 24.52 -9.98
CA ALA A 102 8.92 24.46 -11.42
C ALA A 102 9.55 23.14 -11.89
N GLU A 103 8.84 22.52 -12.83
CA GLU A 103 8.80 21.09 -13.19
C GLU A 103 10.13 20.45 -13.63
N THR A 104 11.26 21.17 -13.61
CA THR A 104 12.55 20.62 -14.02
C THR A 104 13.74 21.32 -13.36
N GLY A 105 14.61 20.53 -12.72
CA GLY A 105 15.99 20.92 -12.41
C GLY A 105 16.25 21.79 -11.17
N ARG A 106 15.23 22.20 -10.40
CA ARG A 106 15.39 22.81 -9.07
C ARG A 106 14.78 21.93 -8.00
N ALA A 107 15.48 21.76 -6.89
CA ALA A 107 14.94 21.10 -5.70
C ALA A 107 13.67 21.85 -5.27
N TYR A 108 12.57 21.13 -5.07
CA TYR A 108 11.35 21.73 -4.58
C TYR A 108 11.44 21.99 -3.08
N GLU A 109 10.81 23.06 -2.62
CA GLU A 109 10.91 23.48 -1.23
C GLU A 109 9.82 22.85 -0.38
N ILE A 110 10.20 22.34 0.78
CA ILE A 110 9.29 21.82 1.79
C ILE A 110 9.74 22.27 3.17
N THR A 111 8.81 22.41 4.09
CA THR A 111 9.11 22.64 5.50
C THR A 111 9.51 21.33 6.20
N PRO A 112 10.20 21.37 7.35
CA PRO A 112 10.50 20.16 8.12
C PRO A 112 9.26 19.36 8.52
N THR A 113 8.15 20.05 8.78
CA THR A 113 6.87 19.42 9.14
C THR A 113 6.25 18.71 7.95
N GLU A 114 6.23 19.36 6.79
CA GLU A 114 5.77 18.78 5.53
C GLU A 114 6.61 17.56 5.15
N GLN A 115 7.94 17.67 5.20
CA GLN A 115 8.83 16.54 4.94
C GLN A 115 8.50 15.32 5.79
N ARG A 116 8.27 15.52 7.10
CA ARG A 116 7.90 14.45 8.02
C ARG A 116 6.54 13.84 7.68
N LYS A 117 5.52 14.68 7.45
CA LYS A 117 4.17 14.22 7.11
C LYS A 117 4.16 13.41 5.82
N THR A 118 4.80 13.92 4.76
CA THR A 118 4.87 13.24 3.47
C THR A 118 5.66 11.95 3.56
N THR A 119 6.79 11.94 4.27
CA THR A 119 7.55 10.71 4.52
C THR A 119 6.68 9.66 5.23
N ASN A 120 5.91 10.06 6.24
CA ASN A 120 5.04 9.13 6.96
C ASN A 120 3.95 8.54 6.05
N VAL A 121 3.29 9.36 5.23
CA VAL A 121 2.28 8.88 4.27
C VAL A 121 2.91 7.89 3.29
N LEU A 122 4.07 8.22 2.71
CA LEU A 122 4.74 7.35 1.75
C LEU A 122 5.27 6.04 2.37
N VAL A 123 5.76 6.09 3.61
CA VAL A 123 6.22 4.90 4.33
C VAL A 123 5.04 3.99 4.71
N ASN A 124 3.93 4.55 5.16
CA ASN A 124 2.73 3.78 5.45
C ASN A 124 2.18 3.12 4.19
N LEU A 125 2.12 3.86 3.07
CA LEU A 125 1.78 3.30 1.77
C LEU A 125 2.73 2.18 1.36
N LEU A 126 4.05 2.35 1.56
CA LEU A 126 5.03 1.30 1.27
C LEU A 126 4.74 0.00 2.04
N PHE A 127 4.43 0.10 3.35
CA PHE A 127 4.07 -1.07 4.15
C PHE A 127 2.79 -1.72 3.65
N THR A 128 1.73 -0.94 3.40
CA THR A 128 0.47 -1.46 2.84
C THR A 128 0.70 -2.20 1.52
N VAL A 129 1.59 -1.69 0.65
CA VAL A 129 1.90 -2.34 -0.64
C VAL A 129 2.61 -3.68 -0.44
N VAL A 130 3.55 -3.77 0.52
CA VAL A 130 4.25 -5.02 0.83
C VAL A 130 3.32 -6.05 1.48
N GLU A 131 2.36 -5.60 2.28
CA GLU A 131 1.38 -6.46 2.96
C GLU A 131 0.21 -6.86 2.05
N THR A 132 0.06 -6.24 0.88
CA THR A 132 -1.03 -6.55 -0.06
C THR A 132 -0.82 -7.94 -0.67
N PRO A 133 -1.73 -8.89 -0.48
CA PRO A 133 -1.57 -10.26 -0.98
C PRO A 133 -1.68 -10.32 -2.50
N THR A 134 -0.87 -11.20 -3.09
CA THR A 134 -0.89 -11.50 -4.53
C THR A 134 -1.49 -12.87 -4.84
N HIS A 135 -1.72 -13.13 -6.13
CA HIS A 135 -2.06 -14.47 -6.63
C HIS A 135 -1.04 -15.57 -6.25
N ALA A 136 0.24 -15.21 -6.07
CA ALA A 136 1.26 -16.17 -5.69
C ALA A 136 1.09 -16.60 -4.23
N ASP A 137 0.79 -15.64 -3.35
CA ASP A 137 0.62 -15.88 -1.91
C ASP A 137 -0.61 -16.76 -1.62
N ARG A 138 -1.73 -16.51 -2.32
CA ARG A 138 -2.91 -17.40 -2.26
C ARG A 138 -2.65 -18.82 -2.73
N ARG A 139 -1.77 -19.01 -3.72
CA ARG A 139 -1.42 -20.35 -4.21
C ARG A 139 -0.55 -21.10 -3.21
N ALA A 140 0.40 -20.41 -2.57
CA ALA A 140 1.25 -21.00 -1.54
C ALA A 140 0.45 -21.41 -0.30
N GLY A 141 -0.47 -20.56 0.18
CA GLY A 141 -1.30 -20.85 1.36
C GLY A 141 -2.37 -21.94 1.16
N ARG A 142 -2.61 -22.40 -0.07
CA ARG A 142 -3.56 -23.49 -0.36
C ARG A 142 -2.94 -24.88 -0.17
N VAL A 143 -1.61 -25.00 -0.20
CA VAL A 143 -0.91 -26.31 -0.16
C VAL A 143 -0.98 -26.97 1.22
N ASP A 144 -1.24 -26.20 2.28
CA ASP A 144 -1.34 -26.73 3.66
C ASP A 144 -2.77 -27.16 4.07
N GLY A 145 -3.74 -27.14 3.14
CA GLY A 145 -5.16 -27.38 3.43
C GLY A 145 -5.82 -28.55 2.70
N GLU A 146 -5.10 -29.28 1.85
CA GLU A 146 -5.61 -30.49 1.19
C GLU A 146 -4.75 -31.69 1.63
N GLU A 147 -5.00 -32.19 2.86
CA GLU A 147 -4.70 -33.58 3.18
C GLU A 147 -5.57 -34.47 2.28
N ASP A 148 -4.90 -34.95 1.26
CA ASP A 148 -5.14 -36.12 0.43
C ASP A 148 -5.85 -37.27 1.19
N ASP A 149 -7.18 -37.36 1.12
CA ASP A 149 -7.88 -38.65 1.26
C ASP A 149 -8.15 -39.24 -0.13
N ALA A 150 -7.06 -39.43 -0.87
CA ALA A 150 -7.02 -40.35 -2.00
C ALA A 150 -6.75 -41.76 -1.48
N THR A 151 -7.76 -42.39 -0.86
CA THR A 151 -7.81 -43.85 -0.77
C THR A 151 -8.46 -44.42 -2.04
N ALA A 152 -7.65 -44.74 -3.05
CA ALA A 152 -7.97 -45.76 -4.06
C ALA A 152 -7.16 -47.03 -3.74
N PRO A 153 -7.51 -48.26 -4.19
CA PRO A 153 -8.52 -48.63 -5.18
C PRO A 153 -9.43 -49.81 -4.72
N ASN A 154 -10.56 -50.06 -5.39
CA ASN A 154 -11.03 -51.45 -5.54
C ASN A 154 -11.76 -51.67 -6.86
N ALA A 155 -11.36 -52.78 -7.48
CA ALA A 155 -11.62 -53.23 -8.84
C ALA A 155 -13.08 -53.70 -9.07
N PRO A 156 -13.48 -54.01 -10.32
CA PRO A 156 -14.87 -54.19 -10.70
C PRO A 156 -15.35 -55.62 -10.42
N THR A 157 -16.56 -55.77 -9.88
CA THR A 157 -17.30 -57.02 -9.93
C THR A 157 -18.41 -56.92 -10.97
N THR A 158 -18.12 -57.46 -12.15
CA THR A 158 -19.12 -58.08 -13.03
C THR A 158 -19.72 -59.29 -12.30
N ASP A 159 -21.04 -59.41 -12.31
CA ASP A 159 -21.68 -60.72 -12.28
C ASP A 159 -22.92 -60.71 -13.18
N SER A 160 -23.11 -61.82 -13.89
CA SER A 160 -24.19 -62.11 -14.86
C SER A 160 -25.20 -63.07 -14.25
#